data_AF-A0A8T6YDA4-F1
#
_entry.id   AF-A0A8T6YDA4-F1
#
_cell.length_a   1.000
_cell.length_b   1.000
_cell.length_c   1.000
_cell.angle_alpha   90.00
_cell.angle_beta   90.00
_cell.angle_gamma   90.00
#
_symmetry.space_group_name_H-M   'P 1'
#
loop_
_entity.id
_entity.type
_entity.pdbx_description
1 polymer ?
#
loop_
_entity_poly.entity_id
_entity_poly.type
_entity_poly.pdbx_seq_one_letter_code
_entity_poly.pdbx_strand_id
1 'polypeptide(L)'
;MDAKQATMAVRDYFESIKKIKFFFEVKNVELDNIKQKWTVICMIQNVFEEIPHSFKVGVDNRTGDILYVKEITHDLSANSL
;
A
#
# COMPACT_ATOMS: atom_id res chain seq x y z
N MET A 1 8.68 6.33 13.55
CA MET A 1 9.07 6.53 12.14
C MET A 1 8.38 7.77 11.61
N ASP A 2 8.78 8.28 10.45
CA ASP A 2 8.03 9.30 9.70
C ASP A 2 7.24 8.69 8.52
N ALA A 3 6.43 9.51 7.86
CA ALA A 3 5.59 9.09 6.72
C ALA A 3 6.42 8.54 5.54
N LYS A 4 7.63 9.06 5.33
CA LYS A 4 8.54 8.61 4.26
C LYS A 4 9.07 7.22 4.60
N GLN A 5 9.52 6.99 5.83
CA GLN A 5 10.00 5.69 6.29
C GLN A 5 8.89 4.63 6.22
N ALA A 6 7.67 4.97 6.64
CA ALA A 6 6.52 4.07 6.52
C ALA A 6 6.23 3.71 5.04
N THR A 7 6.30 4.69 4.15
CA THR A 7 6.13 4.47 2.70
C THR A 7 7.22 3.57 2.13
N MET A 8 8.47 3.78 2.52
CA MET A 8 9.60 2.95 2.07
C MET A 8 9.43 1.50 2.54
N ALA A 9 9.02 1.26 3.79
CA ALA A 9 8.76 -0.08 4.28
C ALA A 9 7.71 -0.83 3.44
N VAL A 10 6.65 -0.14 3.01
CA VAL A 10 5.63 -0.72 2.11
C VAL A 10 6.20 -1.02 0.73
N ARG A 11 7.00 -0.11 0.18
CA ARG A 11 7.65 -0.32 -1.12
C ARG A 11 8.59 -1.52 -1.07
N ASP A 12 9.46 -1.59 -0.07
CA ASP A 12 10.42 -2.68 0.12
C ASP A 12 9.70 -4.02 0.29
N TYR A 13 8.57 -4.05 1.00
CA TYR A 13 7.70 -5.22 1.08
C TYR A 13 7.26 -5.70 -0.31
N PHE A 14 6.72 -4.83 -1.15
CA PHE A 14 6.29 -5.22 -2.49
C PHE A 14 7.46 -5.59 -3.41
N GLU A 15 8.61 -4.92 -3.29
CA GLU A 15 9.84 -5.29 -4.01
C GLU A 15 10.36 -6.68 -3.59
N SER A 16 10.19 -7.06 -2.33
CA SER A 16 10.62 -8.38 -1.83
C SER A 16 9.77 -9.55 -2.34
N ILE A 17 8.48 -9.32 -2.60
CA ILE A 17 7.55 -10.39 -3.03
C ILE A 17 7.30 -10.39 -4.55
N LYS A 18 7.41 -9.24 -5.22
CA LYS A 18 7.19 -9.16 -6.67
C LYS A 18 8.46 -9.44 -7.43
N LYS A 19 8.43 -10.47 -8.26
CA LYS A 19 9.53 -10.87 -9.16
C LYS A 19 9.59 -10.05 -10.46
N ILE A 20 8.64 -9.15 -10.66
CA ILE A 20 8.43 -8.39 -11.90
C ILE A 20 8.47 -6.90 -11.56
N LYS A 21 8.98 -6.07 -12.47
CA LYS A 21 8.92 -4.61 -12.34
C LYS A 21 7.47 -4.13 -12.17
N PHE A 22 7.27 -3.18 -11.29
CA PHE A 22 5.96 -2.58 -11.04
C PHE A 22 6.08 -1.08 -10.82
N PHE A 23 5.00 -0.36 -11.08
CA PHE A 23 4.80 1.01 -10.65
C PHE A 23 4.21 1.01 -9.24
N PHE A 24 4.77 1.87 -8.38
CA PHE A 24 4.34 2.08 -7.00
C PHE A 24 3.90 3.53 -6.85
N GLU A 25 2.62 3.75 -6.60
CA GLU A 25 2.07 5.09 -6.37
C GLU A 25 1.42 5.16 -4.99
N VAL A 26 1.77 6.19 -4.21
CA VAL A 26 1.19 6.42 -2.89
C VAL A 26 0.02 7.38 -3.01
N LYS A 27 -1.13 7.01 -2.44
CA LYS A 27 -2.35 7.81 -2.44
C LYS A 27 -2.61 8.50 -1.11
N ASN A 28 -2.30 7.84 0.01
CA ASN A 28 -2.45 8.41 1.33
C ASN A 28 -1.48 7.76 2.32
N VAL A 29 -1.04 8.54 3.32
CA VAL A 29 -0.22 8.06 4.44
C VAL A 29 -0.71 8.75 5.70
N GLU A 30 -1.17 7.96 6.68
CA GLU A 30 -1.76 8.46 7.91
C GLU A 30 -1.20 7.74 9.13
N LEU A 31 -0.92 8.47 10.21
CA LEU A 31 -0.49 7.93 11.49
C LEU A 31 -1.66 7.83 12.46
N ASP A 32 -1.96 6.61 12.91
CA ASP A 32 -2.79 6.39 14.09
C ASP A 32 -1.88 6.39 15.34
N ASN A 33 -1.85 7.54 16.03
CA ASN A 33 -1.05 7.73 17.25
C ASN A 33 -1.53 6.87 18.43
N ILE A 34 -2.80 6.47 18.46
CA ILE A 34 -3.33 5.64 19.55
C ILE A 34 -2.87 4.20 19.36
N LYS A 35 -2.95 3.70 18.12
CA LYS A 35 -2.54 2.32 17.78
C LYS A 35 -1.07 2.19 17.42
N GLN A 36 -0.31 3.29 17.45
CA GLN A 36 1.11 3.33 17.09
C GLN A 36 1.39 2.69 15.72
N LYS A 37 0.59 3.05 14.71
CA LYS A 37 0.60 2.40 13.40
C LYS A 37 0.42 3.41 12.27
N TRP A 38 1.22 3.27 11.22
CA TRP A 38 0.99 3.94 9.95
C TRP A 38 0.04 3.14 9.07
N THR A 39 -0.85 3.84 8.38
CA THR A 39 -1.68 3.30 7.31
C THR A 39 -1.25 3.94 6.01
N VAL A 40 -0.77 3.13 5.07
CA VAL A 40 -0.40 3.55 3.72
C VAL A 40 -1.44 3.01 2.75
N ILE A 41 -2.02 3.89 1.93
CA ILE A 41 -2.85 3.52 0.78
C ILE A 41 -2.00 3.73 -0.47
N CYS A 42 -1.79 2.67 -1.24
CA CYS A 42 -0.97 2.70 -2.45
C CYS A 42 -1.61 1.93 -3.59
N MET A 43 -1.18 2.21 -4.82
CA MET A 43 -1.48 1.43 -6.01
C MET A 43 -0.22 0.73 -6.51
N ILE A 44 -0.39 -0.53 -6.92
CA ILE A 44 0.63 -1.35 -7.55
C ILE A 44 0.15 -1.72 -8.95
N GLN A 45 0.96 -1.45 -9.96
CA GLN A 45 0.71 -1.91 -11.32
C GLN A 45 1.91 -2.69 -11.84
N ASN A 46 1.73 -3.97 -12.15
CA ASN A 46 2.78 -4.71 -12.85
C ASN A 46 2.90 -4.17 -14.28
N VAL A 47 4.11 -4.09 -14.83
CA VAL A 47 4.34 -3.51 -16.17
C VAL A 47 3.63 -4.23 -17.31
N PHE A 48 3.11 -5.44 -17.07
CA PHE A 48 2.36 -6.25 -18.03
C PHE A 48 0.85 -6.30 -17.74
N GLU A 49 0.39 -5.67 -16.66
CA GLU A 49 -1.02 -5.63 -16.27
C GLU A 49 -1.60 -4.25 -16.59
N GLU A 50 -2.77 -4.24 -17.23
CA GLU A 50 -3.46 -3.00 -17.58
C GLU A 50 -4.12 -2.34 -16.35
N ILE A 51 -4.54 -3.15 -15.37
CA ILE A 51 -5.33 -2.69 -14.24
C ILE A 51 -4.42 -2.58 -13.00
N PRO A 52 -4.27 -1.38 -12.39
CA PRO A 52 -3.58 -1.23 -11.13
C PRO A 52 -4.42 -1.78 -9.97
N HIS A 53 -3.74 -2.38 -9.00
CA HIS A 53 -4.34 -2.90 -7.78
C HIS A 53 -4.10 -1.95 -6.61
N SER A 54 -5.15 -1.58 -5.88
CA SER A 54 -5.04 -0.69 -4.71
C SER A 54 -4.92 -1.49 -3.43
N PHE A 55 -4.06 -1.05 -2.51
CA PHE A 55 -3.81 -1.72 -1.24
C PHE A 55 -3.86 -0.74 -0.07
N LYS A 56 -4.39 -1.22 1.05
CA LYS A 56 -4.24 -0.63 2.38
C LYS A 56 -3.24 -1.46 3.17
N VAL A 57 -2.15 -0.84 3.58
CA VAL A 57 -1.05 -1.49 4.29
C VAL A 57 -0.89 -0.87 5.67
N GLY A 58 -0.83 -1.72 6.69
CA GLY A 58 -0.53 -1.31 8.07
C GLY A 58 0.94 -1.53 8.39
N VAL A 59 1.61 -0.52 8.94
CA VAL A 59 3.03 -0.57 9.30
C VAL A 59 3.20 -0.17 10.76
N ASP A 60 3.94 -0.95 11.54
CA ASP A 60 4.27 -0.60 12.92
C ASP A 60 5.10 0.70 12.97
N ASN A 61 4.71 1.68 13.80
CA ASN A 61 5.39 2.99 13.87
C ASN A 61 6.80 2.92 14.47
N ARG A 62 7.11 1.88 15.23
CA ARG A 62 8.38 1.72 15.93
C ARG A 62 9.34 0.85 15.14
N THR A 63 8.89 -0.29 14.63
CA THR A 63 9.76 -1.29 14.00
C THR A 63 9.79 -1.19 12.47
N GLY A 64 8.71 -0.66 11.85
CA GLY A 64 8.55 -0.67 10.40
C GLY A 64 8.04 -2.00 9.84
N ASP A 65 7.66 -2.95 10.71
CA ASP A 65 7.12 -4.22 10.29
C ASP A 65 5.75 -4.05 9.62
N ILE A 66 5.51 -4.83 8.56
CA ILE A 66 4.20 -4.90 7.92
C ILE A 66 3.26 -5.72 8.80
N LEU A 67 2.23 -5.06 9.32
CA LEU A 67 1.22 -5.67 10.19
C LEU A 67 0.11 -6.36 9.39
N TYR A 68 -0.30 -5.74 8.28
CA TYR A 68 -1.27 -6.31 7.35
C TYR A 68 -1.17 -5.67 5.97
N VAL A 69 -1.65 -6.39 4.97
CA VAL A 69 -1.87 -5.92 3.60
C VAL A 69 -3.26 -6.34 3.18
N LYS A 70 -4.08 -5.38 2.75
CA LYS A 70 -5.45 -5.64 2.27
C LYS A 70 -5.64 -4.97 0.93
N GLU A 71 -6.00 -5.75 -0.09
CA GLU A 71 -6.45 -5.18 -1.36
C GLU A 71 -7.78 -4.45 -1.19
N ILE A 72 -7.91 -3.29 -1.82
CA ILE A 72 -9.11 -2.47 -1.84
C ILE A 72 -9.65 -2.49 -3.26
N THR A 73 -10.65 -3.33 -3.52
CA THR A 73 -11.39 -3.32 -4.77
C THR A 73 -12.31 -2.10 -4.79
N HIS A 74 -12.22 -1.26 -5.81
CA HIS A 74 -13.33 -0.39 -6.17
C HIS A 74 -14.39 -1.28 -6.81
N ASP A 75 -15.58 -1.36 -6.20
CA ASP A 75 -16.73 -1.97 -6.86
C ASP A 75 -17.00 -1.21 -8.17
N LEU A 76 -16.72 -1.86 -9.30
CA LEU A 76 -17.08 -1.35 -10.64
C LEU A 76 -18.60 -1.47 -10.89
N SER A 77 -19.40 -1.89 -9.92
CA SER A 77 -20.83 -2.17 -10.09
C SER A 77 -21.74 -0.94 -10.05
N ALA A 78 -21.21 0.29 -9.99
CA ALA A 78 -22.02 1.50 -9.82
C ALA A 78 -22.21 2.35 -11.10
N ASN A 79 -21.69 1.94 -12.26
CA ASN A 79 -21.89 2.67 -13.53
C ASN A 79 -22.54 1.80 -14.61
N SER A 80 -23.68 1.20 -14.30
CA SER A 80 -24.65 0.77 -15.32
C SER A 80 -25.91 1.65 -15.20
N LEU A 81 -25.85 2.82 -15.82
CA LEU A 81 -27.00 3.65 -16.21
C LEU A 81 -26.70 4.29 -17.57
#